data_AF-A0A928TB29-F1
#
_entry.id   AF-A0A928TB29-F1
#
_cell.length_a   1.000
_cell.length_b   1.000
_cell.length_c   1.000
_cell.angle_alpha   90.00
_cell.angle_beta   90.00
_cell.angle_gamma   90.00
#
_symmetry.space_group_name_H-M   'P 1'
#
loop_
_entity.id
_entity.type
_entity.pdbx_description
1 polymer ?
#
loop_
_entity_poly.entity_id
_entity_poly.type
_entity_poly.pdbx_seq_one_letter_code
_entity_poly.pdbx_strand_id
1 'polypeptide(L)'
;MNPTSQAFQTAFHSVVNGTEAGAMLREASLEGKLGPWTKHLTASCVQACEELSLRASAKGHKLDLLPVARSEYLSLDVVAFPETGRKWRFPSLIAELENRQDFDFIAYSLWKILSVRAGLRVLFCYRNEEGKAGELVRKLKTEVIDALGTQSRLEMDGETLVVVGTRTESGTFPYGFFSWWRLNAGTGIFNPL
;
A
#
# COMPACT_ATOMS: atom_id res chain seq x y z
N MET A 1 4.03 0.17 -18.12
CA MET A 1 3.63 1.53 -17.70
C MET A 1 3.47 1.49 -16.19
N ASN A 2 3.83 2.55 -15.47
CA ASN A 2 3.61 2.58 -14.02
C ASN A 2 2.13 2.93 -13.75
N PRO A 3 1.46 2.25 -12.80
CA PRO A 3 0.09 2.60 -12.45
C PRO A 3 0.04 3.93 -11.71
N THR A 4 -1.02 4.72 -11.94
CA THR A 4 -1.29 5.93 -11.15
C THR A 4 -1.97 5.54 -9.83
N SER A 5 -1.98 6.46 -8.86
CA SER A 5 -2.73 6.27 -7.61
C SER A 5 -4.21 5.99 -7.83
N GLN A 6 -4.86 6.73 -8.74
CA GLN A 6 -6.29 6.53 -9.05
C GLN A 6 -6.58 5.17 -9.68
N ALA A 7 -5.71 4.71 -10.60
CA ALA A 7 -5.87 3.41 -11.23
C ALA A 7 -5.75 2.28 -10.19
N PHE A 8 -4.78 2.38 -9.29
CA PHE A 8 -4.62 1.40 -8.21
C PHE A 8 -5.76 1.45 -7.19
N GLN A 9 -6.21 2.63 -6.77
CA GLN A 9 -7.38 2.74 -5.89
C GLN A 9 -8.62 2.10 -6.52
N THR A 10 -8.86 2.36 -7.80
CA THR A 10 -10.00 1.79 -8.54
C THR A 10 -9.93 0.26 -8.60
N ALA A 11 -8.78 -0.28 -9.00
CA ALA A 11 -8.56 -1.73 -9.06
C ALA A 11 -8.68 -2.38 -7.68
N PHE A 12 -8.09 -1.76 -6.65
CA PHE A 12 -8.20 -2.24 -5.28
C PHE A 12 -9.65 -2.25 -4.79
N HIS A 13 -10.43 -1.19 -5.05
CA HIS A 13 -11.85 -1.13 -4.72
C HIS A 13 -12.67 -2.18 -5.47
N SER A 14 -12.38 -2.42 -6.75
CA SER A 14 -13.00 -3.51 -7.53
C SER A 14 -12.79 -4.86 -6.86
N VAL A 15 -11.54 -5.18 -6.53
CA VAL A 15 -11.16 -6.44 -5.89
C VAL A 15 -11.84 -6.62 -4.54
N VAL A 16 -11.77 -5.63 -3.64
CA VAL A 16 -12.33 -5.80 -2.29
C VAL A 16 -13.87 -5.87 -2.30
N ASN A 17 -14.53 -5.37 -3.35
CA ASN A 17 -15.98 -5.50 -3.55
C ASN A 17 -16.39 -6.84 -4.17
N GLY A 18 -15.62 -7.32 -5.16
CA GLY A 18 -16.06 -8.40 -6.05
C GLY A 18 -15.48 -9.78 -5.78
N THR A 19 -14.53 -9.91 -4.84
CA THR A 19 -13.75 -11.14 -4.68
C THR A 19 -13.92 -11.77 -3.30
N GLU A 20 -13.65 -13.08 -3.23
CA GLU A 20 -13.61 -13.83 -1.96
C GLU A 20 -12.57 -13.23 -1.00
N ALA A 21 -11.42 -12.78 -1.51
CA ALA A 21 -10.39 -12.12 -0.70
C ALA A 21 -10.94 -10.83 -0.05
N GLY A 22 -11.71 -10.05 -0.80
CA GLY A 22 -12.41 -8.87 -0.29
C GLY A 22 -13.43 -9.19 0.81
N ALA A 23 -14.24 -10.24 0.61
CA ALA A 23 -15.21 -10.69 1.60
C ALA A 23 -14.53 -11.13 2.90
N MET A 24 -13.45 -11.92 2.81
CA MET A 24 -12.69 -12.38 3.97
C MET A 24 -11.93 -11.24 4.67
N LEU A 25 -11.45 -10.24 3.92
CA LEU A 25 -10.85 -9.04 4.47
C LEU A 25 -11.85 -8.25 5.30
N ARG A 26 -13.08 -8.09 4.80
CA ARG A 26 -14.18 -7.44 5.52
C ARG A 26 -14.51 -8.19 6.80
N GLU A 27 -14.66 -9.50 6.74
CA GLU A 27 -14.97 -10.34 7.91
C GLU A 27 -13.87 -10.24 8.98
N ALA A 28 -12.60 -10.41 8.58
CA ALA A 28 -11.46 -10.27 9.49
C ALA A 28 -11.39 -8.88 10.15
N SER A 29 -11.76 -7.83 9.41
CA SER A 29 -11.85 -6.46 9.93
C SER A 29 -12.94 -6.33 11.00
N LEU A 30 -14.13 -6.88 10.74
CA LEU A 30 -15.28 -6.86 11.65
C LEU A 30 -15.00 -7.63 12.94
N GLU A 31 -14.29 -8.74 12.85
CA GLU A 31 -13.88 -9.57 13.98
C GLU A 31 -12.65 -9.04 14.73
N GLY A 32 -11.94 -8.04 14.17
CA GLY A 32 -10.71 -7.49 14.75
C GLY A 32 -9.52 -8.44 14.67
N LYS A 33 -9.52 -9.41 13.75
CA LYS A 33 -8.45 -10.41 13.58
C LYS A 33 -7.35 -9.89 12.66
N LEU A 34 -6.34 -9.21 13.23
CA LEU A 34 -5.27 -8.53 12.47
C LEU A 34 -4.40 -9.44 11.60
N GLY A 35 -4.14 -10.69 12.03
CA GLY A 35 -3.37 -11.66 11.23
C GLY A 35 -4.09 -12.06 9.94
N PRO A 36 -5.32 -12.60 10.03
CA PRO A 36 -6.19 -12.82 8.87
C PRO A 36 -6.40 -11.56 8.03
N TRP A 37 -6.60 -10.41 8.67
CA TRP A 37 -6.74 -9.13 7.97
C TRP A 37 -5.55 -8.83 7.06
N THR A 38 -4.32 -8.88 7.57
CA THR A 38 -3.11 -8.66 6.75
C THR A 38 -2.97 -9.69 5.65
N LYS A 39 -3.31 -10.97 5.91
CA LYS A 39 -3.28 -12.02 4.88
C LYS A 39 -4.24 -11.71 3.73
N HIS A 40 -5.49 -11.36 4.04
CA HIS A 40 -6.49 -11.07 3.01
C HIS A 40 -6.21 -9.74 2.30
N LEU A 41 -5.68 -8.74 3.01
CA LEU A 41 -5.23 -7.48 2.41
C LEU A 41 -4.07 -7.71 1.43
N THR A 42 -3.12 -8.58 1.79
CA THR A 42 -2.02 -8.98 0.89
C THR A 42 -2.58 -9.59 -0.40
N ALA A 43 -3.52 -10.53 -0.28
CA ALA A 43 -4.16 -11.18 -1.43
C ALA A 43 -4.94 -10.17 -2.29
N SER A 44 -5.70 -9.25 -1.68
CA SER A 44 -6.40 -8.19 -2.40
C SER A 44 -5.44 -7.24 -3.12
N CYS A 45 -4.30 -6.90 -2.52
CA CYS A 45 -3.28 -6.07 -3.17
C CYS A 45 -2.65 -6.78 -4.38
N VAL A 46 -2.38 -8.09 -4.27
CA VAL A 46 -1.89 -8.90 -5.40
C VAL A 46 -2.90 -8.93 -6.54
N GLN A 47 -4.18 -9.20 -6.25
CA GLN A 47 -5.23 -9.22 -7.27
C GLN A 47 -5.42 -7.82 -7.91
N ALA A 48 -5.32 -6.75 -7.14
CA ALA A 48 -5.40 -5.39 -7.67
C ALA A 48 -4.23 -5.07 -8.62
N CYS A 49 -3.05 -5.63 -8.36
CA CYS A 49 -1.92 -5.55 -9.30
C CYS A 49 -2.22 -6.31 -10.59
N GLU A 50 -2.83 -7.49 -10.51
CA GLU A 50 -3.20 -8.31 -11.67
C GLU A 50 -4.24 -7.62 -12.55
N GLU A 51 -5.25 -6.96 -11.97
CA GLU A 51 -6.21 -6.12 -12.72
C GLU A 51 -5.51 -5.00 -13.51
N LEU A 52 -4.36 -4.53 -13.03
CA LEU A 52 -3.51 -3.53 -13.69
C LEU A 52 -2.48 -4.14 -14.65
N SER A 53 -2.62 -5.43 -15.00
CA SER A 53 -1.68 -6.16 -15.85
C SER A 53 -0.24 -6.17 -15.28
N LEU A 54 -0.11 -6.13 -13.96
CA LEU A 54 1.13 -6.30 -13.24
C LEU A 54 1.19 -7.69 -12.60
N ARG A 55 2.39 -8.24 -12.50
CA ARG A 55 2.62 -9.48 -11.77
C ARG A 55 3.29 -9.19 -10.44
N ALA A 56 2.61 -9.58 -9.36
CA ALA A 56 3.04 -9.30 -8.00
C ALA A 56 3.71 -10.51 -7.34
N SER A 57 4.64 -10.19 -6.44
CA SER A 57 5.26 -11.09 -5.48
C SER A 57 4.83 -10.65 -4.09
N ALA A 58 4.36 -11.59 -3.28
CA ALA A 58 4.01 -11.37 -1.89
C ALA A 58 4.06 -12.69 -1.11
N LYS A 59 3.97 -12.63 0.22
CA LYS A 59 3.89 -13.85 1.05
C LYS A 59 2.70 -14.71 0.62
N GLY A 60 2.96 -15.96 0.22
CA GLY A 60 1.95 -16.87 -0.35
C GLY A 60 1.72 -16.73 -1.86
N HIS A 61 2.35 -15.73 -2.50
CA HIS A 61 2.26 -15.43 -3.93
C HIS A 61 3.67 -15.38 -4.53
N LYS A 62 4.22 -16.56 -4.87
CA LYS A 62 5.55 -16.67 -5.47
C LYS A 62 5.54 -16.13 -6.90
N LEU A 63 6.49 -15.25 -7.21
CA LEU A 63 6.67 -14.70 -8.54
C LEU A 63 7.92 -15.27 -9.22
N ASP A 64 7.75 -15.87 -10.39
CA ASP A 64 8.80 -16.47 -11.22
C ASP A 64 9.20 -15.59 -12.43
N LEU A 65 8.80 -14.33 -12.43
CA LEU A 65 9.07 -13.37 -13.51
C LEU A 65 10.54 -12.89 -13.55
N LEU A 66 11.18 -12.73 -12.40
CA LEU A 66 12.58 -12.34 -12.29
C LEU A 66 13.49 -13.59 -12.28
N PRO A 67 14.78 -13.46 -12.64
CA PRO A 67 15.70 -14.61 -12.65
C PRO A 67 15.82 -15.34 -11.31
N VAL A 68 15.53 -14.67 -10.18
CA VAL A 68 15.47 -15.28 -8.85
C VAL A 68 14.03 -15.21 -8.36
N ALA A 69 13.31 -16.32 -8.43
CA ALA A 69 11.93 -16.38 -7.98
C ALA A 69 11.83 -16.25 -6.45
N ARG A 70 11.00 -15.33 -5.97
CA ARG A 70 10.76 -15.10 -4.54
C ARG A 70 9.28 -14.88 -4.26
N SER A 71 8.90 -15.05 -3.00
CA SER A 71 7.63 -14.56 -2.46
C SER A 71 7.79 -13.19 -1.80
N GLU A 72 9.01 -12.76 -1.50
CA GLU A 72 9.31 -11.44 -0.94
C GLU A 72 10.63 -10.94 -1.54
N TYR A 73 10.66 -9.70 -2.02
CA TYR A 73 11.87 -9.02 -2.47
C TYR A 73 12.12 -7.82 -1.56
N LEU A 74 13.39 -7.62 -1.15
CA LEU A 74 13.80 -6.50 -0.28
C LEU A 74 13.03 -6.42 1.05
N SER A 75 12.48 -7.55 1.52
CA SER A 75 11.59 -7.59 2.70
C SER A 75 10.40 -6.64 2.59
N LEU A 76 9.88 -6.48 1.36
CA LEU A 76 8.65 -5.77 1.06
C LEU A 76 7.48 -6.75 1.01
N ASP A 77 6.35 -6.35 1.59
CA ASP A 77 5.15 -7.20 1.65
C ASP A 77 4.58 -7.51 0.26
N VAL A 78 4.57 -6.51 -0.63
CA VAL A 78 4.13 -6.67 -2.03
C VAL A 78 5.08 -5.93 -2.96
N VAL A 79 5.51 -6.61 -4.02
CA VAL A 79 6.31 -6.02 -5.11
C VAL A 79 5.74 -6.47 -6.45
N ALA A 80 5.32 -5.52 -7.29
CA ALA A 80 4.73 -5.81 -8.59
C ALA A 80 5.52 -5.21 -9.74
N PHE A 81 5.58 -5.98 -10.83
CA PHE A 81 6.38 -5.69 -12.00
C PHE A 81 5.51 -5.72 -13.26
N PRO A 82 5.84 -4.92 -14.28
CA PRO A 82 5.18 -5.02 -15.56
C PRO A 82 5.64 -6.30 -16.27
N GLU A 83 4.72 -6.98 -16.95
CA GLU A 83 5.04 -8.15 -17.75
C GLU A 83 5.72 -7.72 -19.06
N THR A 84 7.06 -7.73 -19.03
CA THR A 84 7.94 -7.39 -20.16
C THR A 84 9.01 -8.48 -20.33
N GLY A 85 9.74 -8.47 -21.45
CA GLY A 85 10.84 -9.41 -21.69
C GLY A 85 12.15 -9.13 -20.92
N ARG A 86 12.25 -8.05 -20.12
CA ARG A 86 13.51 -7.60 -19.51
C ARG A 86 13.79 -8.22 -18.15
N LYS A 87 14.82 -9.04 -17.97
CA LYS A 87 15.09 -9.76 -16.70
C LYS A 87 15.04 -8.90 -15.43
N TRP A 88 15.97 -7.96 -15.26
CA TRP A 88 16.03 -7.08 -14.08
C TRP A 88 15.37 -5.75 -14.39
N ARG A 89 14.20 -5.53 -13.79
CA ARG A 89 13.38 -4.33 -13.98
C ARG A 89 13.02 -3.73 -12.62
N PHE A 90 12.89 -2.42 -12.57
CA PHE A 90 12.39 -1.76 -11.37
C PHE A 90 10.92 -2.15 -11.14
N PRO A 91 10.48 -2.24 -9.87
CA PRO A 91 9.06 -2.38 -9.55
C PRO A 91 8.23 -1.24 -10.14
N SER A 92 7.05 -1.57 -10.67
CA SER A 92 6.06 -0.56 -11.01
C SER A 92 5.22 -0.17 -9.78
N LEU A 93 5.03 -1.10 -8.85
CA LEU A 93 4.31 -0.87 -7.60
C LEU A 93 4.99 -1.64 -6.46
N ILE A 94 5.11 -1.01 -5.30
CA ILE A 94 5.45 -1.67 -4.04
C ILE A 94 4.44 -1.29 -2.96
N ALA A 95 4.16 -2.23 -2.04
CA ALA A 95 3.34 -1.94 -0.88
C ALA A 95 3.88 -2.55 0.42
N GLU A 96 3.64 -1.84 1.50
CA GLU A 96 3.83 -2.27 2.89
C GLU A 96 2.48 -2.30 3.60
N LEU A 97 2.26 -3.32 4.43
CA LEU A 97 1.02 -3.58 5.14
C LEU A 97 1.30 -3.65 6.65
N GLU A 98 1.30 -2.49 7.31
CA GLU A 98 1.60 -2.40 8.74
C GLU A 98 0.31 -2.30 9.58
N ASN A 99 0.02 -3.38 10.32
CA ASN A 99 -1.19 -3.48 11.16
C ASN A 99 -0.95 -3.15 12.64
N ARG A 100 0.31 -2.90 13.04
CA ARG A 100 0.65 -2.50 14.41
C ARG A 100 0.11 -1.11 14.73
N GLN A 101 -0.17 -0.91 16.02
CA GLN A 101 -0.56 0.40 16.54
C GLN A 101 0.66 1.29 16.82
N ASP A 102 1.83 0.68 16.97
CA ASP A 102 3.10 1.37 17.18
C ASP A 102 3.42 2.28 15.98
N PHE A 103 3.66 3.55 16.27
CA PHE A 103 3.95 4.55 15.25
C PHE A 103 5.31 4.34 14.59
N ASP A 104 6.33 3.92 15.35
CA ASP A 104 7.70 3.86 14.84
C ASP A 104 7.84 2.77 13.77
N PHE A 105 7.10 1.66 13.93
CA PHE A 105 7.00 0.63 12.90
C PHE A 105 6.33 1.15 11.61
N ILE A 106 5.30 1.98 11.72
CA ILE A 106 4.62 2.54 10.54
C ILE A 106 5.48 3.59 9.86
N ALA A 107 6.14 4.45 10.65
CA ALA A 107 7.08 5.44 10.14
C ALA A 107 8.26 4.74 9.44
N TYR A 108 8.77 3.65 10.02
CA TYR A 108 9.76 2.80 9.39
C TYR A 108 9.27 2.20 8.06
N SER A 109 8.04 1.68 8.00
CA SER A 109 7.48 1.15 6.75
C SER A 109 7.32 2.22 5.68
N LEU A 110 6.91 3.44 6.04
CA LEU A 110 6.89 4.58 5.12
C LEU A 110 8.30 4.90 4.60
N TRP A 111 9.25 5.07 5.52
CA TRP A 111 10.64 5.35 5.17
C TRP A 111 11.24 4.25 4.26
N LYS A 112 10.91 2.98 4.55
CA LYS A 112 11.35 1.83 3.77
C LYS A 112 10.87 1.90 2.32
N ILE A 113 9.57 2.13 2.08
CA ILE A 113 9.06 2.23 0.70
C ILE A 113 9.56 3.49 -0.02
N LEU A 114 9.82 4.58 0.69
CA LEU A 114 10.41 5.79 0.11
C LEU A 114 11.88 5.59 -0.31
N SER A 115 12.57 4.65 0.31
CA SER A 115 13.97 4.29 -0.01
C SER A 115 14.10 3.39 -1.25
N VAL A 116 13.00 2.92 -1.83
CA VAL A 116 12.99 1.99 -2.97
C VAL A 116 12.47 2.69 -4.23
N ARG A 117 13.22 2.55 -5.33
CA ARG A 117 12.80 3.05 -6.64
C ARG A 117 11.59 2.25 -7.15
N ALA A 118 10.42 2.87 -7.20
CA ALA A 118 9.20 2.29 -7.73
C ALA A 118 8.25 3.38 -8.28
N GLY A 119 7.44 3.02 -9.28
CA GLY A 119 6.47 3.93 -9.90
C GLY A 119 5.32 4.35 -8.98
N LEU A 120 4.85 3.43 -8.14
CA LEU A 120 3.86 3.67 -7.09
C LEU A 120 4.31 2.99 -5.79
N ARG A 121 4.21 3.72 -4.69
CA ARG A 121 4.56 3.28 -3.33
C ARG A 121 3.30 3.38 -2.47
N VAL A 122 2.88 2.30 -1.83
CA VAL A 122 1.64 2.26 -1.04
C VAL A 122 1.94 1.78 0.36
N LEU A 123 1.59 2.57 1.37
CA LEU A 123 1.59 2.13 2.75
C LEU A 123 0.15 1.89 3.19
N PHE A 124 -0.19 0.65 3.50
CA PHE A 124 -1.41 0.31 4.23
C PHE A 124 -1.15 0.33 5.73
N CYS A 125 -2.03 1.01 6.45
CA CYS A 125 -2.05 1.08 7.90
C CYS A 125 -3.43 0.68 8.45
N TYR A 126 -3.49 0.31 9.72
CA TYR A 126 -4.77 0.07 10.40
C TYR A 126 -4.91 0.94 11.66
N ARG A 127 -6.08 1.59 11.82
CA ARG A 127 -6.47 2.30 13.05
C ARG A 127 -7.88 1.88 13.44
N ASN A 128 -8.05 1.53 14.71
CA ASN A 128 -9.33 1.05 15.24
C ASN A 128 -10.35 2.19 15.47
N GLU A 129 -9.87 3.42 15.69
CA GLU A 129 -10.69 4.58 16.07
C GLU A 129 -10.86 5.59 14.93
N GLU A 130 -12.03 6.23 14.90
CA GLU A 130 -12.35 7.33 14.00
C GLU A 130 -11.43 8.55 14.27
N GLY A 131 -11.08 9.30 13.23
CA GLY A 131 -10.20 10.48 13.34
C GLY A 131 -8.70 10.18 13.54
N LYS A 132 -8.33 8.98 14.01
CA LYS A 132 -6.92 8.57 14.18
C LYS A 132 -6.16 8.43 12.86
N ALA A 133 -6.86 8.22 11.76
CA ALA A 133 -6.24 8.15 10.44
C ALA A 133 -5.61 9.50 10.03
N GLY A 134 -6.32 10.61 10.21
CA GLY A 134 -5.80 11.94 9.94
C GLY A 134 -4.66 12.35 10.88
N GLU A 135 -4.74 11.96 12.16
CA GLU A 135 -3.65 12.15 13.14
C GLU A 135 -2.38 11.40 12.71
N LEU A 136 -2.51 10.13 12.32
CA LEU A 136 -1.41 9.31 11.83
C LEU A 136 -0.74 9.94 10.61
N VAL A 137 -1.53 10.36 9.61
CA VAL A 137 -1.01 10.95 8.36
C VAL A 137 -0.27 12.26 8.64
N ARG A 138 -0.79 13.11 9.54
CA ARG A 138 -0.06 14.33 9.97
C ARG A 138 1.26 13.99 10.64
N LYS A 139 1.27 13.00 11.53
CA LYS A 139 2.50 12.58 12.21
C LYS A 139 3.52 11.97 11.24
N LEU A 140 3.09 11.17 10.27
CA LEU A 140 3.95 10.63 9.21
C LEU A 140 4.54 11.72 8.33
N LYS A 141 3.77 12.77 8.02
CA LYS A 141 4.31 13.96 7.35
C LYS A 141 5.47 14.54 8.16
N THR A 142 5.24 14.85 9.44
CA THR A 142 6.21 15.54 10.29
C THR A 142 7.48 14.72 10.52
N GLU A 143 7.34 13.44 10.85
CA GLU A 143 8.49 12.61 11.27
C GLU A 143 9.27 12.02 10.08
N VAL A 144 8.60 11.75 8.95
CA VAL A 144 9.24 11.09 7.81
C VAL A 144 9.41 12.04 6.64
N ILE A 145 8.34 12.70 6.19
CA ILE A 145 8.39 13.51 4.96
C ILE A 145 9.16 14.80 5.15
N ASP A 146 8.94 15.52 6.25
CA ASP A 146 9.67 16.76 6.54
C ASP A 146 11.16 16.47 6.80
N ALA A 147 11.48 15.30 7.38
CA ALA A 147 12.85 14.86 7.65
C ALA A 147 13.67 14.54 6.39
N LEU A 148 13.04 14.15 5.27
CA LEU A 148 13.73 13.91 3.99
C LEU A 148 14.32 15.20 3.39
N GLY A 149 13.80 16.36 3.76
CA GLY A 149 14.14 17.63 3.13
C GLY A 149 13.54 17.79 1.73
N THR A 150 13.56 19.03 1.24
CA THR A 150 12.89 19.39 -0.03
C THR A 150 13.55 18.72 -1.25
N GLN A 151 14.88 18.70 -1.31
CA GLN A 151 15.59 18.18 -2.48
C GLN A 151 15.31 16.69 -2.70
N SER A 152 15.50 15.85 -1.68
CA SER A 152 15.25 14.41 -1.80
C SER A 152 13.80 14.09 -2.14
N ARG A 153 12.85 14.89 -1.63
CA ARG A 153 11.43 14.73 -1.95
C ARG A 153 11.10 15.11 -3.40
N LEU A 154 11.76 16.12 -3.97
CA LEU A 154 11.58 16.50 -5.38
C LEU A 154 12.24 15.50 -6.35
N GLU A 155 13.29 14.81 -5.90
CA GLU A 155 13.98 13.76 -6.67
C GLU A 155 13.26 12.40 -6.62
N MET A 156 12.30 12.23 -5.72
CA MET A 156 11.46 11.03 -5.66
C MET A 156 10.55 10.94 -6.89
N ASP A 157 10.93 10.07 -7.83
CA ASP A 157 10.10 9.70 -8.97
C ASP A 157 8.93 8.79 -8.56
N GLY A 158 7.79 8.92 -9.23
CA GLY A 158 6.57 8.15 -8.95
C GLY A 158 5.68 8.70 -7.82
N GLU A 159 4.59 7.99 -7.54
CA GLU A 159 3.57 8.40 -6.57
C GLU A 159 3.69 7.69 -5.22
N THR A 160 3.21 8.32 -4.14
CA THR A 160 3.13 7.72 -2.80
C THR A 160 1.73 7.85 -2.23
N LEU A 161 1.20 6.72 -1.77
CA LEU A 161 -0.07 6.61 -1.08
C LEU A 161 0.13 6.15 0.35
N VAL A 162 -0.66 6.74 1.25
CA VAL A 162 -0.96 6.19 2.57
C VAL A 162 -2.44 5.83 2.56
N VAL A 163 -2.75 4.59 2.92
CA VAL A 163 -4.11 4.05 2.98
C VAL A 163 -4.34 3.57 4.40
N VAL A 164 -5.29 4.17 5.10
CA VAL A 164 -5.61 3.78 6.48
C VAL A 164 -6.96 3.07 6.49
N GLY A 165 -6.95 1.80 6.86
CA GLY A 165 -8.16 1.04 7.16
C GLY A 165 -8.68 1.42 8.55
N THR A 166 -10.00 1.62 8.68
CA THR A 166 -10.67 1.93 9.95
C THR A 166 -11.84 0.99 10.24
N ARG A 167 -12.02 0.60 11.52
CA ARG A 167 -13.12 -0.29 11.91
C ARG A 167 -14.46 0.43 12.01
N THR A 168 -14.44 1.70 12.39
CA THR A 168 -15.64 2.51 12.69
C THR A 168 -16.57 2.71 11.49
N GLU A 169 -16.06 2.58 10.26
CA GLU A 169 -16.84 2.72 9.02
C GLU A 169 -17.09 1.40 8.27
N SER A 170 -17.02 0.26 8.97
CA SER A 170 -17.24 -1.06 8.34
C SER A 170 -18.63 -1.25 7.72
N GLY A 171 -19.60 -0.39 8.05
CA GLY A 171 -20.95 -0.38 7.47
C GLY A 171 -20.99 0.06 6.00
N THR A 172 -19.98 0.78 5.51
CA THR A 172 -19.87 1.28 4.12
C THR A 172 -18.67 0.67 3.40
N PHE A 173 -18.23 -0.52 3.83
CA PHE A 173 -17.11 -1.23 3.23
C PHE A 173 -17.29 -1.38 1.70
N PRO A 174 -16.24 -1.11 0.89
CA PRO A 174 -14.89 -0.68 1.26
C PRO A 174 -14.73 0.85 1.37
N TYR A 175 -15.69 1.63 0.89
CA TYR A 175 -15.54 3.05 0.61
C TYR A 175 -15.34 3.92 1.86
N GLY A 176 -16.03 3.64 2.96
CA GLY A 176 -15.72 4.29 4.24
C GLY A 176 -14.59 3.59 5.01
N PHE A 177 -14.31 2.33 4.69
CA PHE A 177 -13.31 1.56 5.43
C PHE A 177 -11.88 2.02 5.16
N PHE A 178 -11.55 2.34 3.92
CA PHE A 178 -10.22 2.79 3.53
C PHE A 178 -10.21 4.27 3.21
N SER A 179 -9.50 5.03 4.03
CA SER A 179 -9.20 6.43 3.73
C SER A 179 -7.87 6.52 2.96
N TRP A 180 -7.84 7.32 1.90
CA TRP A 180 -6.72 7.38 0.96
C TRP A 180 -6.08 8.76 0.98
N TRP A 181 -4.76 8.81 1.08
CA TRP A 181 -4.00 10.04 0.97
C TRP A 181 -2.85 9.89 0.00
N ARG A 182 -2.70 10.88 -0.89
CA ARG A 182 -1.60 10.98 -1.83
C ARG A 182 -0.63 12.07 -1.41
N LEU A 183 0.66 11.72 -1.34
CA LEU A 183 1.73 12.68 -1.11
C LEU A 183 1.85 13.60 -2.32
N ASN A 184 1.79 14.91 -2.10
CA ASN A 184 2.26 15.90 -3.06
C ASN A 184 3.76 16.11 -2.82
N ALA A 185 4.60 15.61 -3.73
CA ALA A 185 6.05 15.74 -3.62
C ALA A 185 6.54 17.21 -3.67
N GLY A 186 5.77 18.14 -4.23
CA GLY A 186 6.11 19.57 -4.23
C GLY A 186 5.88 20.25 -2.88
N THR A 187 4.78 19.93 -2.18
CA THR A 187 4.43 20.56 -0.90
C THR A 187 4.75 19.74 0.34
N GLY A 188 4.92 18.42 0.21
CA GLY A 188 5.16 17.50 1.31
C GLY A 188 3.88 17.15 2.06
N ILE A 189 2.73 17.57 1.52
CA ILE A 189 1.42 17.38 2.14
C ILE A 189 0.75 16.15 1.54
N PHE A 190 0.19 15.32 2.42
CA PHE A 190 -0.72 14.25 2.07
C PHE A 190 -2.13 14.83 1.85
N ASN A 191 -2.62 14.76 0.62
CA ASN A 191 -3.97 15.21 0.25
C ASN A 191 -4.90 14.00 0.15
N PRO A 192 -6.15 14.09 0.63
CA PRO A 192 -7.16 13.07 0.36
C PRO A 192 -7.25 12.77 -1.15
N LEU A 193 -7.37 11.49 -1.50
CA LEU A 193 -7.49 11.02 -2.89
C LEU A 193 -8.95 10.93 -3.32
#